data_AF-A0A8S3SC16-F1
#
_entry.id   AF-A0A8S3SC16-F1
#
_cell.length_a   1.000
_cell.length_b   1.000
_cell.length_c   1.000
_cell.angle_alpha   90.00
_cell.angle_beta   90.00
_cell.angle_gamma   90.00
#
_symmetry.space_group_name_H-M   'P 1'
#
loop_
_entity.id
_entity.type
_entity.pdbx_description
1 polymer ?
#
loop_
_entity_poly.entity_id
_entity_poly.type
_entity_poly.pdbx_seq_one_letter_code
_entity_poly.pdbx_strand_id
1 'polypeptide(L)'
;MSKFCERITEKRTVITSSSSAYDDGDDSSYYKSGIQPRQSTVVSRSSVGGPSMRSSIGGGGSGGTVYSRTVEYGIGRSAGMPGLSPGGYEKVSNSGVQTVKSSREKEKKDMQDLNERFANYIEKVRFLEAQNRKLASELENLKTKWGKETSAIKSMYEQELAEARKLIDDLTRDKNKLEIQNSSIQEDMNNLRRQ
;
A
#
# COMPACT_ATOMS: atom_id res chain seq x y z
N MET A 1 1.85 24.85 -38.41
CA MET A 1 1.72 23.57 -37.67
C MET A 1 2.39 23.70 -36.31
N SER A 2 1.58 23.67 -35.25
CA SER A 2 2.02 23.77 -33.84
C SER A 2 2.61 22.43 -33.39
N LYS A 3 3.84 22.44 -32.86
CA LYS A 3 4.45 21.25 -32.23
C LYS A 3 4.07 21.24 -30.75
N PHE A 4 3.17 20.33 -30.40
CA PHE A 4 2.78 20.05 -29.02
C PHE A 4 3.98 19.44 -28.28
N CYS A 5 4.51 20.15 -27.28
CA CYS A 5 5.57 19.66 -26.41
C CYS A 5 4.91 18.98 -25.20
N GLU A 6 4.94 17.66 -25.17
CA GLU A 6 4.38 16.86 -24.09
C GLU A 6 5.37 16.84 -22.92
N ARG A 7 5.10 17.64 -21.88
CA ARG A 7 5.86 17.63 -20.63
C ARG A 7 5.53 16.35 -19.86
N ILE A 8 6.49 15.43 -19.77
CA ILE A 8 6.43 14.27 -18.87
C ILE A 8 6.43 14.81 -17.43
N THR A 9 5.31 14.67 -16.71
CA THR A 9 5.24 14.99 -15.28
C THR A 9 5.75 13.79 -14.47
N GLU A 10 6.96 13.88 -13.93
CA GLU A 10 7.46 12.94 -12.93
C GLU A 10 6.69 13.11 -11.61
N LYS A 11 5.96 12.07 -11.18
CA LYS A 11 5.31 12.05 -9.87
C LYS A 11 6.36 11.81 -8.78
N ARG A 12 6.95 12.88 -8.25
CA ARG A 12 7.85 12.82 -7.10
C ARG A 12 7.02 12.87 -5.81
N THR A 13 6.91 11.73 -5.13
CA THR A 13 6.33 11.68 -3.77
C THR A 13 7.35 12.26 -2.81
N VAL A 14 7.11 13.48 -2.34
CA VAL A 14 7.91 14.11 -1.27
C VAL A 14 7.21 13.80 0.05
N ILE A 15 7.81 12.92 0.87
CA ILE A 15 7.34 12.68 2.23
C ILE A 15 7.97 13.76 3.11
N THR A 16 7.24 14.83 3.39
CA THR A 16 7.61 15.81 4.43
C THR A 16 7.06 15.32 5.76
N SER A 17 7.94 14.80 6.62
CA SER A 17 7.60 14.48 8.00
C SER A 17 7.57 15.77 8.81
N SER A 18 6.39 16.24 9.20
CA SER A 18 6.26 17.32 10.19
C SER A 18 6.33 16.70 11.59
N SER A 19 7.50 16.75 12.24
CA SER A 19 7.64 16.38 13.65
C SER A 19 7.55 17.61 14.54
N SER A 20 6.59 17.57 15.47
CA SER A 20 6.44 18.46 16.63
C SER A 20 7.75 18.58 17.39
N ALA A 21 8.14 19.82 17.69
CA ALA A 21 9.36 20.15 18.42
C ALA A 21 9.35 19.58 19.85
N TYR A 22 10.26 18.65 20.11
CA TYR A 22 10.81 18.40 21.43
C TYR A 22 12.32 18.54 21.29
N ASP A 23 12.86 19.48 22.06
CA ASP A 23 14.27 19.83 22.16
C ASP A 23 14.97 18.78 23.04
N ASP A 24 15.80 17.94 22.43
CA ASP A 24 16.80 17.13 23.14
C ASP A 24 17.99 16.92 22.20
N GLY A 25 19.16 17.36 22.64
CA GLY A 25 20.38 17.36 21.85
C GLY A 25 20.96 15.96 21.73
N ASP A 26 21.02 15.42 20.51
CA ASP A 26 21.85 14.27 20.14
C ASP A 26 22.18 14.28 18.64
N ASP A 27 23.34 13.75 18.29
CA ASP A 27 24.07 13.82 17.03
C ASP A 27 23.22 13.40 15.81
N SER A 28 22.83 14.38 14.98
CA SER A 28 22.06 14.17 13.74
C SER A 28 22.94 13.51 12.66
N SER A 29 23.09 12.19 12.77
CA SER A 29 23.55 11.34 11.67
C SER A 29 22.50 11.32 10.56
N TYR A 30 22.61 12.29 9.64
CA TYR A 30 21.76 12.42 8.46
C TYR A 30 21.86 11.15 7.60
N TYR A 31 20.89 10.24 7.74
CA TYR A 31 20.84 9.01 6.95
C TYR A 31 20.60 9.35 5.47
N LYS A 32 21.69 9.43 4.72
CA LYS A 32 21.67 9.62 3.27
C LYS A 32 21.64 8.25 2.61
N SER A 33 20.53 7.91 1.95
CA SER A 33 20.42 6.68 1.17
C SER A 33 21.54 6.60 0.12
N GLY A 34 22.38 5.56 0.15
CA GLY A 34 23.45 5.30 -0.81
C GLY A 34 22.98 4.78 -2.18
N ILE A 35 21.68 4.83 -2.45
CA ILE A 35 21.08 4.34 -3.71
C ILE A 35 21.27 5.43 -4.77
N GLN A 36 22.27 5.24 -5.63
CA GLN A 36 22.41 6.05 -6.84
C GLN A 36 21.47 5.52 -7.94
N PRO A 37 20.77 6.39 -8.70
CA PRO A 37 20.03 5.94 -9.87
C PRO A 37 21.01 5.32 -10.87
N ARG A 38 20.80 4.06 -11.23
CA ARG A 38 21.57 3.41 -12.29
C ARG A 38 21.30 4.18 -13.59
N GLN A 39 22.35 4.66 -14.25
CA GLN A 39 22.23 5.20 -15.60
C GLN A 39 21.65 4.10 -16.51
N SER A 40 20.43 4.32 -16.98
CA SER A 40 19.79 3.46 -17.97
C SER A 40 20.51 3.66 -19.30
N THR A 41 21.37 2.73 -19.71
CA THR A 41 21.81 2.66 -21.10
C THR A 41 20.62 2.22 -21.93
N VAL A 42 19.94 3.18 -22.57
CA VAL A 42 18.86 2.90 -23.52
C VAL A 42 19.49 2.20 -24.71
N VAL A 43 19.40 0.86 -24.76
CA VAL A 43 19.73 0.11 -25.97
C VAL A 43 18.58 0.33 -26.96
N SER A 44 18.76 1.28 -27.88
CA SER A 44 17.87 1.47 -29.02
C SER A 44 17.90 0.23 -29.90
N ARG A 45 16.95 -0.67 -29.67
CA ARG A 45 16.66 -1.76 -30.61
C ARG A 45 15.81 -1.17 -31.71
N SER A 46 16.40 -0.93 -32.88
CA SER A 46 15.66 -0.62 -34.10
C SER A 46 14.83 -1.83 -34.49
N SER A 47 13.56 -1.86 -34.07
CA SER A 47 12.57 -2.75 -34.69
C SER A 47 12.24 -2.15 -36.05
N VAL A 48 12.82 -2.72 -37.11
CA VAL A 48 12.26 -2.61 -38.46
C VAL A 48 10.91 -3.33 -38.45
N GLY A 49 9.85 -2.56 -38.24
CA GLY A 49 8.48 -3.07 -38.15
C GLY A 49 7.57 -2.07 -37.47
N GLY A 50 7.14 -1.06 -38.23
CA GLY A 50 6.24 -0.01 -37.75
C GLY A 50 4.87 -0.55 -37.30
N PRO A 51 4.10 0.24 -36.53
CA PRO A 51 2.84 -0.19 -35.98
C PRO A 51 1.78 -0.26 -37.09
N SER A 52 1.30 -1.47 -37.38
CA SER A 52 0.06 -1.63 -38.13
C SER A 52 -1.10 -1.28 -37.21
N MET A 53 -1.73 -0.14 -37.50
CA MET A 53 -3.06 0.21 -37.03
C MET A 53 -4.00 -0.98 -37.24
N ARG A 54 -4.64 -1.48 -36.18
CA ARG A 54 -5.87 -2.26 -36.35
C ARG A 54 -6.97 -1.67 -35.50
N SER A 55 -7.91 -1.09 -36.26
CA SER A 55 -9.18 -0.54 -35.86
C SER A 55 -9.95 -1.48 -34.94
N SER A 56 -10.62 -0.90 -33.96
CA SER A 56 -11.63 -1.57 -33.17
C SER A 56 -12.87 -1.81 -34.05
N ILE A 57 -13.17 -3.08 -34.27
CA ILE A 57 -14.50 -3.56 -34.60
C ILE A 57 -14.52 -4.94 -33.94
N GLY A 58 -15.23 -5.10 -32.83
CA GLY A 58 -16.68 -5.26 -32.83
C GLY A 58 -16.98 -6.71 -33.22
N GLY A 59 -17.43 -7.53 -32.26
CA GLY A 59 -17.98 -8.86 -32.55
C GLY A 59 -17.36 -9.98 -31.73
N GLY A 60 -18.16 -10.54 -30.81
CA GLY A 60 -17.83 -11.74 -30.07
C GLY A 60 -17.72 -12.99 -30.94
N GLY A 61 -17.08 -14.00 -30.39
CA GLY A 61 -16.95 -15.31 -31.03
C GLY A 61 -15.96 -16.17 -30.27
N SER A 62 -16.50 -17.10 -29.48
CA SER A 62 -15.78 -18.23 -28.91
C SER A 62 -14.95 -18.94 -29.99
N GLY A 63 -13.64 -18.95 -29.83
CA GLY A 63 -12.73 -19.67 -30.71
C GLY A 63 -11.35 -19.65 -30.11
N GLY A 64 -10.93 -20.80 -29.55
CA GLY A 64 -9.62 -20.94 -28.93
C GLY A 64 -8.52 -20.51 -29.89
N THR A 65 -7.71 -19.55 -29.47
CA THR A 65 -6.49 -19.17 -30.16
C THR A 65 -5.53 -20.36 -30.15
N VAL A 66 -5.53 -21.14 -31.22
CA VAL A 66 -4.52 -22.17 -31.46
C VAL A 66 -3.24 -21.44 -31.84
N TYR A 67 -2.31 -21.34 -30.89
CA TYR A 67 -0.95 -20.93 -31.17
C TYR A 67 -0.26 -22.05 -31.97
N SER A 68 -0.41 -22.04 -33.30
CA SER A 68 0.47 -22.82 -34.17
C SER A 68 1.86 -22.20 -34.09
N ARG A 69 2.74 -22.80 -33.28
CA ARG A 69 4.16 -22.48 -33.30
C ARG A 69 4.80 -23.27 -34.44
N THR A 70 4.63 -22.78 -35.66
CA THR A 70 5.45 -23.23 -36.79
C THR A 70 6.89 -22.83 -36.49
N VAL A 71 7.73 -23.82 -36.18
CA VAL A 71 9.18 -23.61 -36.11
C VAL A 71 9.67 -23.63 -37.55
N GLU A 72 9.52 -22.50 -38.24
CA GLU A 72 10.16 -22.32 -39.53
C GLU A 72 11.67 -22.30 -39.28
N TYR A 73 12.37 -23.33 -39.76
CA TYR A 73 13.82 -23.29 -39.92
C TYR A 73 14.14 -22.36 -41.11
N GLY A 74 13.80 -21.08 -40.96
CA GLY A 74 14.12 -20.03 -41.91
C GLY A 74 15.53 -19.53 -41.64
N ILE A 75 16.51 -20.01 -42.41
CA ILE A 75 17.82 -19.37 -42.50
C ILE A 75 17.58 -17.99 -43.14
N GLY A 76 17.50 -16.97 -42.29
CA GLY A 76 17.33 -15.59 -42.71
C GLY A 76 18.44 -15.17 -43.65
N ARG A 77 18.07 -14.85 -44.89
CA ARG A 77 18.94 -14.16 -45.85
C ARG A 77 19.03 -12.69 -45.45
N SER A 78 19.91 -12.37 -44.51
CA SER A 78 20.37 -10.99 -44.30
C SER A 78 21.62 -10.74 -45.13
N ALA A 79 21.63 -9.63 -45.87
CA ALA A 79 22.80 -9.17 -46.61
C ALA A 79 23.91 -8.84 -45.60
N GLY A 80 24.95 -9.70 -45.55
CA GLY A 80 26.13 -9.47 -44.72
C GLY A 80 26.67 -10.66 -43.92
N MET A 81 25.99 -11.82 -43.93
CA MET A 81 26.56 -13.06 -43.35
C MET A 81 27.01 -14.00 -44.47
N PRO A 82 28.20 -14.64 -44.38
CA PRO A 82 28.61 -15.65 -45.35
C PRO A 82 27.57 -16.77 -45.30
N GLY A 83 26.74 -16.83 -46.34
CA GLY A 83 25.67 -17.81 -46.45
C GLY A 83 26.24 -19.21 -46.39
N LEU A 84 25.66 -20.06 -45.55
CA LEU A 84 25.92 -21.50 -45.61
C LEU A 84 25.48 -21.97 -47.01
N SER A 85 26.45 -22.40 -47.81
CA SER A 85 26.24 -22.99 -49.12
C SER A 85 25.29 -24.20 -49.02
N PRO A 86 24.38 -24.44 -49.99
CA PRO A 86 23.65 -25.70 -50.10
C PRO A 86 24.64 -26.87 -50.15
N GLY A 87 24.79 -27.60 -49.04
CA GLY A 87 25.85 -28.60 -48.82
C GLY A 87 26.64 -28.42 -47.51
N GLY A 88 26.46 -27.31 -46.78
CA GLY A 88 27.16 -27.06 -45.50
C GLY A 88 26.67 -27.88 -44.30
N TYR A 89 25.59 -28.65 -44.43
CA TYR A 89 25.06 -29.50 -43.36
C TYR A 89 25.88 -30.77 -43.15
N GLU A 90 26.75 -31.15 -44.10
CA GLU A 90 27.65 -32.31 -43.95
C GLU A 90 28.71 -32.13 -42.86
N LYS A 91 28.97 -30.90 -42.42
CA LYS A 91 29.96 -30.59 -41.37
C LYS A 91 29.34 -30.31 -40.00
N VAL A 92 28.06 -30.62 -39.80
CA VAL A 92 27.49 -30.62 -38.46
C VAL A 92 27.79 -31.99 -37.85
N SER A 93 28.93 -32.09 -37.14
CA SER A 93 29.25 -33.31 -36.40
C SER A 93 28.12 -33.62 -35.42
N ASN A 94 27.80 -34.90 -35.25
CA ASN A 94 26.82 -35.33 -34.26
C ASN A 94 27.16 -34.75 -32.87
N SER A 95 28.45 -34.56 -32.56
CA SER A 95 28.92 -33.89 -31.35
C SER A 95 28.51 -32.41 -31.26
N GLY A 96 28.55 -31.64 -32.35
CA GLY A 96 28.13 -30.24 -32.38
C GLY A 96 26.62 -30.08 -32.12
N VAL A 97 25.80 -30.97 -32.68
CA VAL A 97 24.34 -30.99 -32.42
C VAL A 97 24.05 -31.32 -30.95
N GLN A 98 24.74 -32.30 -30.38
CA GLN A 98 24.53 -32.72 -28.99
C GLN A 98 24.96 -31.63 -28.00
N THR A 99 26.05 -30.91 -28.27
CA THR A 99 26.50 -29.78 -27.44
C THR A 99 25.51 -28.61 -27.48
N VAL A 100 24.92 -28.30 -28.63
CA VAL A 100 23.89 -27.25 -28.73
C VAL A 100 22.59 -27.67 -28.03
N LYS A 101 22.20 -28.94 -28.14
CA LYS A 101 21.02 -29.48 -27.42
C LYS A 101 21.22 -29.44 -25.91
N SER A 102 22.36 -29.91 -25.40
CA SER A 102 22.65 -29.90 -23.97
C SER A 102 22.76 -28.47 -23.41
N SER A 103 23.32 -27.53 -24.17
CA SER A 103 23.34 -26.11 -23.80
C SER A 103 21.92 -25.52 -23.70
N ARG A 104 21.05 -25.82 -24.68
CA ARG A 104 19.64 -25.39 -24.66
C ARG A 104 18.84 -26.03 -23.53
N GLU A 105 19.09 -27.30 -23.22
CA GLU A 105 18.44 -28.00 -22.10
C GLU A 105 18.88 -27.41 -20.76
N LYS A 106 20.16 -27.09 -20.61
CA LYS A 106 20.70 -26.39 -19.45
C LYS A 106 20.06 -25.02 -19.28
N GLU A 107 20.04 -24.19 -20.32
CA GLU A 107 19.41 -22.87 -20.28
C GLU A 107 17.91 -22.97 -19.95
N LYS A 108 17.21 -23.95 -20.51
CA LYS A 108 15.80 -24.22 -20.18
C LYS A 108 15.62 -24.56 -18.71
N LYS A 109 16.50 -25.38 -18.13
CA LYS A 109 16.47 -25.73 -16.71
C LYS A 109 16.75 -24.52 -15.81
N ASP A 110 17.74 -23.71 -16.18
CA ASP A 110 18.08 -22.49 -15.45
C ASP A 110 16.91 -21.48 -15.48
N MET A 111 16.24 -21.34 -16.63
CA MET A 111 15.02 -20.52 -16.76
C MET A 111 13.85 -21.08 -15.94
N GLN A 112 13.72 -22.41 -15.83
CA GLN A 112 12.69 -23.03 -14.99
C GLN A 112 12.95 -22.75 -13.50
N ASP A 113 14.18 -22.91 -13.02
CA ASP A 113 14.57 -22.61 -11.63
C ASP A 113 14.35 -21.12 -11.30
N LEU A 114 14.73 -20.21 -12.20
CA LEU A 114 14.47 -18.79 -12.04
C LEU A 114 12.98 -18.48 -11.94
N ASN A 115 12.15 -19.10 -12.79
CA ASN A 115 10.71 -18.91 -12.76
C ASN A 115 10.07 -19.47 -11.48
N GLU A 116 10.55 -20.60 -10.98
CA GLU A 116 10.10 -21.17 -9.70
C GLU A 116 10.43 -20.23 -8.52
N ARG A 117 11.63 -19.68 -8.51
CA ARG A 117 12.03 -18.66 -7.52
C ARG A 117 11.16 -17.42 -7.62
N PHE A 118 10.88 -16.91 -8.83
CA PHE A 118 9.99 -15.77 -9.02
C PHE A 118 8.56 -16.07 -8.56
N ALA A 119 8.03 -17.26 -8.85
CA ALA A 119 6.73 -17.68 -8.35
C ALA A 119 6.68 -17.63 -6.81
N ASN A 120 7.72 -18.16 -6.14
CA ASN A 120 7.84 -18.11 -4.69
C ASN A 120 7.92 -16.68 -4.14
N TYR A 121 8.67 -15.78 -4.80
CA TYR A 121 8.74 -14.38 -4.39
C TYR A 121 7.41 -13.65 -4.58
N ILE A 122 6.71 -13.89 -5.70
CA ILE A 122 5.38 -13.30 -5.96
C ILE A 122 4.40 -13.74 -4.87
N GLU A 123 4.39 -15.02 -4.52
CA GLU A 123 3.51 -15.53 -3.48
C GLU A 123 3.84 -14.93 -2.11
N LYS A 124 5.13 -14.83 -1.77
CA LYS A 124 5.58 -14.18 -0.54
C LYS A 124 5.18 -12.71 -0.48
N VAL A 125 5.30 -11.97 -1.58
CA VAL A 125 4.87 -10.56 -1.65
C VAL A 125 3.36 -10.47 -1.44
N ARG A 126 2.56 -11.29 -2.12
CA ARG A 126 1.10 -11.31 -1.94
C ARG A 126 0.70 -11.63 -0.50
N PHE A 127 1.35 -12.60 0.11
CA PHE A 127 1.12 -12.98 1.50
C PHE A 127 1.48 -11.83 2.46
N LEU A 128 2.62 -11.17 2.26
CA LEU A 128 3.04 -10.02 3.06
C LEU A 128 2.12 -8.82 2.85
N GLU A 129 1.67 -8.55 1.62
CA GLU A 129 0.70 -7.50 1.33
C GLU A 129 -0.65 -7.77 1.99
N ALA A 130 -1.11 -9.02 1.98
CA ALA A 130 -2.34 -9.42 2.66
C ALA A 130 -2.23 -9.23 4.18
N GLN A 131 -1.09 -9.62 4.77
CA GLN A 131 -0.82 -9.38 6.19
C GLN A 131 -0.74 -7.88 6.51
N ASN A 132 -0.06 -7.09 5.69
CA ASN A 132 0.01 -5.63 5.89
C ASN A 132 -1.37 -4.99 5.81
N ARG A 133 -2.23 -5.41 4.87
CA ARG A 133 -3.62 -4.94 4.81
C ARG A 133 -4.40 -5.30 6.07
N LYS A 134 -4.24 -6.54 6.56
CA LYS A 134 -4.88 -6.98 7.81
C LYS A 134 -4.41 -6.14 9.01
N LEU A 135 -3.10 -6.00 9.19
CA LEU A 135 -2.52 -5.22 10.28
C LEU A 135 -2.92 -3.75 10.21
N ALA A 136 -2.95 -3.15 9.02
CA ALA A 136 -3.43 -1.78 8.82
C ALA A 136 -4.90 -1.62 9.23
N SER A 137 -5.76 -2.59 8.87
CA SER A 137 -7.17 -2.60 9.29
C SER A 137 -7.32 -2.76 10.80
N GLU A 138 -6.57 -3.66 11.43
CA GLU A 138 -6.57 -3.84 12.89
C GLU A 138 -6.12 -2.57 13.60
N LEU A 139 -5.08 -1.91 13.10
CA LEU A 139 -4.56 -0.66 13.65
C LEU A 139 -5.60 0.47 13.53
N GLU A 140 -6.30 0.59 12.41
CA GLU A 140 -7.37 1.57 12.25
C GLU A 140 -8.56 1.28 13.17
N ASN A 141 -8.95 0.01 13.31
CA ASN A 141 -9.98 -0.40 14.25
C ASN A 141 -9.57 -0.08 15.71
N LEU A 142 -8.30 -0.27 16.05
CA LEU A 142 -7.81 0.05 17.38
C LEU A 142 -7.80 1.57 17.62
N LYS A 143 -7.30 2.35 16.67
CA LYS A 143 -7.30 3.82 16.74
C LYS A 143 -8.70 4.41 16.85
N THR A 144 -9.66 3.87 16.11
CA THR A 144 -11.04 4.36 16.15
C THR A 144 -11.74 4.06 17.47
N LYS A 145 -11.37 2.98 18.16
CA LYS A 145 -11.87 2.66 19.51
C LYS A 145 -11.11 3.39 20.61
N TRP A 146 -9.79 3.54 20.42
CA TRP A 146 -8.92 4.25 21.35
C TRP A 146 -9.43 5.67 21.54
N GLY A 147 -9.68 6.04 22.79
CA GLY A 147 -10.12 7.38 23.17
C GLY A 147 -11.63 7.58 23.11
N LYS A 148 -12.37 6.87 22.25
CA LYS A 148 -13.84 6.91 22.28
C LYS A 148 -14.40 6.29 23.55
N GLU A 149 -13.91 5.11 23.93
CA GLU A 149 -14.35 4.43 25.15
C GLU A 149 -13.98 5.25 26.40
N THR A 150 -12.75 5.77 26.47
CA THR A 150 -12.31 6.66 27.55
C THR A 150 -13.12 7.95 27.61
N SER A 151 -13.41 8.59 26.46
CA SER A 151 -14.20 9.82 26.42
C SER A 151 -15.65 9.58 26.84
N ALA A 152 -16.24 8.43 26.44
CA ALA A 152 -17.59 8.06 26.84
C ALA A 152 -17.69 7.83 28.34
N ILE A 153 -16.75 7.07 28.93
CA ILE A 153 -16.68 6.83 30.37
C ILE A 153 -16.47 8.15 31.12
N LYS A 154 -15.56 9.01 30.66
CA LYS A 154 -15.34 10.34 31.23
C LYS A 154 -16.63 11.17 31.22
N SER A 155 -17.33 11.23 30.09
CA SER A 155 -18.59 11.98 29.97
C SER A 155 -19.68 11.46 30.92
N MET A 156 -19.77 10.14 31.10
CA MET A 156 -20.73 9.51 32.00
C MET A 156 -20.44 9.86 33.46
N TYR A 157 -19.18 9.76 33.90
CA TYR A 157 -18.80 10.20 35.25
C TYR A 157 -18.95 11.71 35.45
N GLU A 158 -18.65 12.54 34.45
CA GLU A 158 -18.87 13.98 34.53
C GLU A 158 -20.36 14.32 34.72
N GLN A 159 -21.26 13.57 34.06
CA GLN A 159 -22.69 13.70 34.26
C GLN A 159 -23.11 13.27 35.67
N GLU A 160 -22.69 12.11 36.15
CA GLU A 160 -23.01 11.65 37.51
C GLU A 160 -22.52 12.64 38.58
N LEU A 161 -21.32 13.22 38.38
CA LEU A 161 -20.75 14.21 39.30
C LEU A 161 -21.56 15.51 39.27
N ALA A 162 -22.04 15.94 38.10
CA ALA A 162 -22.92 17.10 37.97
C ALA A 162 -24.28 16.87 38.64
N GLU A 163 -24.86 15.68 38.48
CA GLU A 163 -26.12 15.30 39.14
C GLU A 163 -25.97 15.24 40.66
N ALA A 164 -24.88 14.65 41.16
CA ALA A 164 -24.60 14.61 42.59
C ALA A 164 -24.43 16.02 43.20
N ARG A 165 -23.74 16.93 42.49
CA ARG A 165 -23.61 18.34 42.91
C ARG A 165 -24.97 19.03 42.96
N LYS A 166 -25.79 18.85 41.92
CA LYS A 166 -27.15 19.41 41.90
C LYS A 166 -27.99 18.89 43.06
N LEU A 167 -27.90 17.59 43.37
CA LEU A 167 -28.62 17.01 44.50
C LEU A 167 -28.17 17.63 45.84
N ILE A 168 -26.88 17.88 46.01
CA ILE A 168 -26.35 18.57 47.20
C ILE A 168 -26.93 20.00 47.30
N ASP A 169 -26.96 20.74 46.20
CA ASP A 169 -27.51 22.09 46.18
C ASP A 169 -29.01 22.11 46.51
N ASP A 170 -29.77 21.17 45.94
CA ASP A 170 -31.21 21.02 46.19
C ASP A 170 -31.48 20.65 47.67
N LEU A 171 -30.76 19.67 48.22
CA LEU A 171 -30.86 19.29 49.63
C LEU A 171 -30.45 20.43 50.58
N THR A 172 -29.41 21.20 50.22
CA THR A 172 -28.99 22.36 51.00
C THR A 172 -30.07 23.44 50.99
N ARG A 173 -30.70 23.67 49.84
CA ARG A 173 -31.84 24.60 49.72
C ARG A 173 -33.00 24.17 50.60
N ASP A 174 -33.36 22.89 50.57
CA ASP A 174 -34.48 22.36 51.34
C ASP A 174 -34.20 22.33 52.84
N LYS A 175 -32.97 21.99 53.24
CA LYS A 175 -32.49 22.12 54.62
C LYS A 175 -32.65 23.55 55.12
N ASN A 176 -32.16 24.55 54.36
CA ASN A 176 -32.26 25.95 54.75
C ASN A 176 -33.72 26.41 54.91
N LYS A 177 -34.64 25.96 54.02
CA LYS A 177 -36.07 26.25 54.16
C LYS A 177 -36.63 25.68 55.47
N LEU A 178 -36.31 24.43 55.78
CA LEU A 178 -36.77 23.76 57.01
C LEU A 178 -36.18 24.42 58.26
N GLU A 179 -34.91 24.84 58.23
CA GLU A 179 -34.29 25.56 59.34
C GLU A 179 -34.96 26.91 59.61
N ILE A 180 -35.31 27.67 58.55
CA ILE A 180 -36.06 28.93 58.69
C ILE A 180 -37.44 28.67 59.28
N GLN A 181 -38.17 27.66 58.79
CA GLN A 181 -39.48 27.29 59.34
C GLN A 181 -39.39 26.88 60.82
N ASN A 182 -38.35 26.12 61.18
CA ASN A 182 -38.13 25.70 62.56
C ASN A 182 -37.80 26.90 63.46
N SER A 183 -36.94 27.83 63.02
CA SER A 183 -36.66 29.08 63.75
C SER A 183 -37.94 29.89 63.97
N SER A 184 -38.76 30.06 62.93
CA SER A 184 -40.05 30.77 63.03
C SER A 184 -40.97 30.12 64.07
N ILE A 185 -41.12 28.79 64.04
CA ILE A 185 -41.96 28.07 65.01
C ILE A 185 -41.39 28.18 66.42
N GLN A 186 -40.06 28.10 66.59
CA GLN A 186 -39.42 28.27 67.90
C GLN A 186 -39.63 29.68 68.46
N GLU A 187 -39.55 30.72 67.61
CA GLU A 187 -39.86 32.10 67.98
C GLU A 187 -41.32 32.24 68.42
N ASP A 188 -42.26 31.68 67.67
CA ASP A 188 -43.69 31.67 68.02
C ASP A 188 -43.93 30.97 69.37
N MET A 189 -43.33 29.79 69.59
CA MET A 189 -43.41 29.06 70.85
C MET A 189 -42.85 29.86 72.03
N ASN A 190 -41.73 30.56 71.83
CA ASN A 190 -41.13 31.42 72.85
C ASN A 190 -42.02 32.63 73.17
N ASN A 191 -42.66 33.22 72.15
CA ASN A 191 -43.59 34.33 72.33
C ASN A 191 -44.84 33.92 73.10
N LEU A 192 -45.44 32.76 72.75
CA LEU A 192 -46.58 32.22 73.50
C LEU A 192 -46.23 31.91 74.95
N ARG A 193 -45.01 31.40 75.21
CA ARG A 193 -44.57 31.11 76.59
C ARG A 193 -44.35 32.37 77.44
N ARG A 194 -44.20 33.54 76.80
CA ARG A 194 -44.00 34.85 77.47
C ARG A 194 -45.31 35.59 77.75
N GLN A 195 -46.42 35.20 77.12
CA GLN A 195 -47.77 35.68 77.44
C GLN A 195 -48.33 34.92 78.64
#